data_AF-A0A941XX69-F1
#
_entry.id   AF-A0A941XX69-F1
#
_cell.length_a   1.000
_cell.length_b   1.000
_cell.length_c   1.000
_cell.angle_alpha   90.00
_cell.angle_beta   90.00
_cell.angle_gamma   90.00
#
_symmetry.space_group_name_H-M   'P 1'
#
loop_
_entity.id
_entity.type
_entity.pdbx_description
1 polymer ?
#
loop_
_entity_poly.entity_id
_entity_poly.type
_entity_poly.pdbx_seq_one_letter_code
_entity_poly.pdbx_strand_id
1 'polypeptide(L)'
;MAIRGDTTAGAQAAHSASMHLPTDTPEIPTGSDTKSTAISTALQSIVDIDKTETTTYNTSVDQLRQGLAAAADRITAADQQGAANVNQSGGTTYV
;
A
#
# COMPACT_ATOMS: atom_id res chain seq x y z
N MET A 1 16.18 5.18 -30.65
CA MET A 1 14.77 5.38 -30.22
C MET A 1 14.58 4.54 -28.97
N ALA A 2 14.38 5.15 -27.79
CA ALA A 2 14.21 4.41 -26.55
C ALA A 2 12.71 4.19 -26.33
N ILE A 3 12.25 2.95 -26.54
CA ILE A 3 10.91 2.52 -26.18
C ILE A 3 10.94 2.30 -24.66
N ARG A 4 10.60 3.34 -23.88
CA ARG A 4 10.46 3.23 -22.43
C ARG A 4 9.08 3.76 -22.03
N GLY A 5 8.34 3.01 -21.25
CA GLY A 5 7.15 3.46 -20.56
C GLY A 5 7.51 4.46 -19.46
N ASP A 6 6.66 5.46 -19.25
CA ASP A 6 6.82 6.42 -18.15
C ASP A 6 6.40 5.77 -16.83
N THR A 7 7.39 5.28 -16.08
CA THR A 7 7.18 4.64 -14.76
C THR A 7 7.17 5.65 -13.61
N THR A 8 7.48 6.92 -13.89
CA THR A 8 7.53 8.01 -12.91
C THR A 8 6.18 8.24 -12.25
N ALA A 9 5.10 8.18 -13.05
CA ALA A 9 3.73 8.36 -12.57
C ALA A 9 3.31 7.24 -11.58
N GLY A 10 3.74 5.99 -11.82
CA GLY A 10 3.47 4.86 -10.93
C GLY A 10 4.18 4.97 -9.59
N ALA A 11 5.45 5.40 -9.61
CA ALA A 11 6.23 5.66 -8.39
C ALA A 11 5.66 6.83 -7.57
N GLN A 12 5.22 7.91 -8.24
CA GLN A 12 4.57 9.04 -7.58
C GLN A 12 3.22 8.65 -6.97
N ALA A 13 2.39 7.89 -7.71
CA ALA A 13 1.12 7.38 -7.22
C ALA A 13 1.29 6.45 -6.00
N ALA A 14 2.35 5.63 -5.97
CA ALA A 14 2.69 4.80 -4.82
C ALA A 14 2.97 5.64 -3.56
N HIS A 15 3.63 6.80 -3.70
CA HIS A 15 3.98 7.64 -2.57
C HIS A 15 2.78 8.44 -2.02
N SER A 16 1.80 8.76 -2.87
CA SER A 16 0.59 9.50 -2.49
C SER A 16 -0.64 8.64 -2.25
N ALA A 17 -0.53 7.30 -2.34
CA ALA A 17 -1.66 6.41 -2.16
C ALA A 17 -2.07 6.34 -0.69
N SER A 18 -3.15 7.08 -0.36
CA SER A 18 -3.82 7.12 0.95
C SER A 18 -2.94 7.56 2.12
N MET A 19 -3.55 7.75 3.29
CA MET A 19 -2.88 8.12 4.54
C MET A 19 -3.18 7.06 5.59
N HIS A 20 -2.26 6.81 6.53
CA HIS A 20 -2.59 5.97 7.68
C HIS A 20 -3.60 6.67 8.57
N LEU A 21 -4.51 5.89 9.16
CA LEU A 21 -5.39 6.32 10.23
C LEU A 21 -4.65 6.23 11.58
N PRO A 22 -4.96 7.12 12.53
CA PRO A 22 -4.36 7.11 13.86
C PRO A 22 -4.77 5.85 14.64
N THR A 23 -3.82 5.23 15.34
CA THR A 23 -4.05 4.05 16.18
C THR A 23 -4.31 4.37 17.65
N ASP A 24 -4.18 5.64 18.03
CA ASP A 24 -4.38 6.10 19.39
C ASP A 24 -5.87 6.18 19.70
N THR A 25 -6.30 5.45 20.73
CA THR A 25 -7.69 5.46 21.19
C THR A 25 -7.79 6.12 22.55
N PRO A 26 -8.78 7.00 22.79
CA PRO A 26 -8.97 7.62 24.09
C PRO A 26 -9.27 6.59 25.18
N GLU A 27 -8.92 6.93 26.43
CA GLU A 27 -9.20 6.09 27.58
C GLU A 27 -10.71 5.98 27.84
N ILE A 28 -11.15 4.79 28.25
CA ILE A 28 -12.57 4.51 28.46
C ILE A 28 -12.97 4.98 29.87
N PRO A 29 -14.03 5.79 30.01
CA PRO A 29 -14.50 6.22 31.31
C PRO A 29 -14.96 5.02 32.15
N THR A 30 -14.56 5.00 33.42
CA THR A 30 -14.92 3.94 34.37
C THR A 30 -15.97 4.43 35.37
N GLY A 31 -16.82 3.52 35.85
CA GLY A 31 -17.71 3.78 36.99
C GLY A 31 -17.94 2.52 37.82
N SER A 32 -18.33 2.69 39.09
CA SER A 32 -18.42 1.59 40.06
C SER A 32 -19.78 0.90 40.12
N ASP A 33 -20.82 1.48 39.52
CA ASP A 33 -22.15 0.86 39.46
C ASP A 33 -22.30 -0.07 38.26
N THR A 34 -23.21 -1.04 38.38
CA THR A 34 -23.41 -2.09 37.36
C THR A 34 -23.71 -1.53 35.96
N LYS A 35 -24.42 -0.40 35.84
CA LYS A 35 -24.73 0.18 34.53
C LYS A 35 -23.49 0.79 33.92
N SER A 36 -22.71 1.53 34.71
CA SER A 36 -21.44 2.09 34.26
C SER A 36 -20.45 1.01 33.82
N THR A 37 -20.37 -0.11 34.55
CA THR A 37 -19.55 -1.25 34.13
C THR A 37 -20.00 -1.84 32.79
N ALA A 38 -21.31 -2.03 32.60
CA ALA A 38 -21.84 -2.54 31.34
C ALA A 38 -21.55 -1.61 30.14
N ILE A 39 -21.67 -0.29 30.34
CA ILE A 39 -21.32 0.72 29.33
C ILE A 39 -19.81 0.69 29.03
N SER A 40 -18.97 0.63 30.07
CA SER A 40 -17.51 0.57 29.91
C SER A 40 -17.09 -0.66 29.08
N THR A 41 -17.68 -1.83 29.36
CA THR A 41 -17.43 -3.06 28.60
C THR A 41 -17.87 -2.92 27.14
N ALA A 42 -19.03 -2.31 26.88
CA ALA A 42 -19.51 -2.10 25.51
C ALA A 42 -18.59 -1.13 24.74
N LEU A 43 -18.16 -0.04 25.38
CA LEU A 43 -17.19 0.90 24.81
C LEU A 43 -15.85 0.21 24.52
N GLN A 44 -15.38 -0.66 25.42
CA GLN A 44 -14.14 -1.42 25.20
C GLN A 44 -14.24 -2.31 23.98
N SER A 45 -15.35 -3.03 23.81
CA SER A 45 -15.57 -3.84 22.62
C SER A 45 -15.54 -3.01 21.33
N ILE A 46 -16.07 -1.79 21.34
CA ILE A 46 -16.06 -0.89 20.18
C ILE A 46 -14.63 -0.43 19.88
N VAL A 47 -13.88 -0.02 20.91
CA VAL A 47 -12.48 0.41 20.79
C VAL A 47 -11.59 -0.71 20.25
N ASP A 48 -11.81 -1.96 20.69
CA ASP A 48 -11.01 -3.10 20.23
C ASP A 48 -11.29 -3.45 18.76
N ILE A 49 -12.55 -3.31 18.32
CA ILE A 49 -12.93 -3.45 16.90
C ILE A 49 -12.25 -2.35 16.07
N ASP A 50 -12.36 -1.10 16.51
CA ASP A 50 -11.80 0.06 15.80
C ASP A 50 -10.27 -0.06 15.64
N LYS A 51 -9.56 -0.53 16.67
CA LYS A 51 -8.12 -0.83 16.59
C LYS A 51 -7.80 -1.89 15.54
N THR A 52 -8.61 -2.94 15.48
CA THR A 52 -8.43 -4.05 14.54
C THR A 52 -8.66 -3.59 13.11
N GLU A 53 -9.73 -2.84 12.87
CA GLU A 53 -10.06 -2.29 11.56
C GLU A 53 -9.03 -1.26 11.10
N THR A 54 -8.59 -0.36 11.98
CA THR A 54 -7.54 0.63 11.70
C THR A 54 -6.21 -0.04 11.34
N THR A 55 -5.82 -1.09 12.08
CA THR A 55 -4.61 -1.87 11.76
C THR A 55 -4.72 -2.54 10.39
N THR A 56 -5.89 -3.11 10.08
CA THR A 56 -6.17 -3.76 8.79
C THR A 56 -6.11 -2.76 7.65
N TYR A 57 -6.71 -1.57 7.83
CA TYR A 57 -6.69 -0.49 6.86
C TYR A 57 -5.25 -0.02 6.59
N ASN A 58 -4.49 0.28 7.65
CA ASN A 58 -3.10 0.75 7.52
C ASN A 58 -2.21 -0.29 6.82
N THR A 59 -2.39 -1.57 7.14
CA THR A 59 -1.71 -2.68 6.45
C THR A 59 -2.08 -2.74 4.96
N SER A 60 -3.36 -2.55 4.63
CA SER A 60 -3.84 -2.56 3.25
C SER A 60 -3.29 -1.38 2.45
N VAL A 61 -3.17 -0.20 3.08
CA VAL A 61 -2.52 0.97 2.50
C VAL A 61 -1.05 0.66 2.19
N ASP A 62 -0.32 0.03 3.12
CA ASP A 62 1.08 -0.34 2.88
C ASP A 62 1.23 -1.35 1.74
N GLN A 63 0.36 -2.36 1.68
CA GLN A 63 0.33 -3.32 0.58
C GLN A 63 0.03 -2.65 -0.77
N LEU A 64 -0.87 -1.67 -0.80
CA LEU A 64 -1.16 -0.89 -2.01
C LEU A 64 0.08 -0.11 -2.48
N ARG A 65 0.76 0.59 -1.56
CA ARG A 65 1.97 1.35 -1.90
C ARG A 65 3.08 0.44 -2.43
N GLN A 66 3.30 -0.70 -1.77
CA GLN A 66 4.27 -1.70 -2.22
C GLN A 66 3.91 -2.29 -3.59
N GLY A 67 2.63 -2.59 -3.82
CA GLY A 67 2.14 -3.12 -5.09
C GLY A 67 2.33 -2.13 -6.25
N LEU A 68 2.05 -0.85 -6.03
CA LEU A 68 2.26 0.22 -7.01
C LEU A 68 3.75 0.40 -7.35
N ALA A 69 4.62 0.42 -6.34
CA ALA A 69 6.07 0.48 -6.55
C ALA A 69 6.59 -0.74 -7.33
N ALA A 70 6.20 -1.95 -6.93
CA ALA A 70 6.59 -3.18 -7.61
C ALA A 70 6.08 -3.26 -9.05
N ALA A 71 4.90 -2.70 -9.34
CA ALA A 71 4.38 -2.62 -10.71
C ALA A 71 5.25 -1.71 -11.59
N ALA A 72 5.67 -0.55 -11.07
CA ALA A 72 6.57 0.36 -11.78
C ALA A 72 7.95 -0.28 -12.07
N ASP A 73 8.49 -1.03 -11.11
CA ASP A 73 9.75 -1.76 -11.27
C ASP A 73 9.65 -2.84 -12.35
N ARG A 74 8.56 -3.61 -12.36
CA ARG A 74 8.32 -4.67 -13.37
C ARG A 74 8.23 -4.09 -14.79
N ILE A 75 7.56 -2.94 -14.97
CA ILE A 75 7.50 -2.26 -16.27
C ILE A 75 8.90 -1.83 -16.70
N THR A 76 9.66 -1.22 -15.80
CA THR A 76 11.05 -0.79 -16.08
C THR A 76 11.93 -1.96 -16.51
N ALA A 77 11.83 -3.11 -15.81
CA ALA A 77 12.59 -4.30 -16.14
C ALA A 77 12.17 -4.91 -17.49
N ALA A 78 10.87 -4.97 -17.78
CA ALA A 78 10.35 -5.46 -19.06
C ALA A 78 10.82 -4.59 -20.24
N ASP A 79 10.82 -3.26 -20.07
CA ASP A 79 11.31 -2.32 -21.08
C ASP A 79 12.81 -2.52 -21.36
N GLN A 80 13.62 -2.69 -20.31
CA GLN A 80 15.06 -2.97 -20.46
C GLN A 80 15.31 -4.28 -21.20
N GLN A 81 14.55 -5.33 -20.87
CA GLN A 81 14.65 -6.63 -21.55
C GLN A 81 14.23 -6.53 -23.02
N GLY A 82 13.12 -5.83 -23.30
CA GLY A 82 12.66 -5.59 -24.68
C GLY A 82 13.70 -4.85 -25.51
N ALA A 83 14.30 -3.78 -24.96
CA ALA A 83 15.36 -3.04 -25.62
C ALA A 83 16.61 -3.89 -25.89
N ALA A 84 17.00 -4.75 -24.95
CA ALA A 84 18.12 -5.68 -25.15
C ALA A 84 17.85 -6.67 -26.29
N ASN A 85 16.63 -7.22 -26.37
CA ASN A 85 16.23 -8.15 -27.43
C ASN A 85 16.26 -7.47 -28.81
N VAL A 86 15.75 -6.24 -28.92
CA VAL A 86 15.79 -5.47 -30.18
C VAL A 86 17.22 -5.22 -30.62
N ASN A 87 18.10 -4.77 -29.72
CA ASN A 87 19.51 -4.52 -30.03
C ASN A 87 20.24 -5.80 -30.50
N GLN A 88 19.86 -6.97 -29.97
CA GLN A 88 20.44 -8.25 -30.37
C GLN A 88 19.85 -8.81 -31.68
N SER A 89 18.62 -8.42 -32.04
CA SER A 89 17.94 -8.89 -33.26
C SER A 89 18.44 -8.24 -34.57
N GLY A 90 19.22 -7.15 -34.51
CA GLY A 90 19.81 -6.51 -35.68
C GLY A 90 21.00 -7.24 -36.31
N GLY A 91 21.38 -8.39 -35.74
CA GLY A 91 22.52 -9.21 -36.17
C GLY A 91 22.20 -10.18 -37.30
N THR A 92 21.90 -9.68 -38.49
CA THR A 92 22.14 -10.40 -39.75
C THR A 92 22.70 -9.43 -40.78
N THR A 93 24.02 -9.27 -40.78
CA THR A 93 24.74 -8.83 -41.98
C THR A 93 24.49 -9.89 -43.05
N TYR A 94 23.89 -9.48 -44.18
CA TYR A 94 23.81 -10.29 -45.39
C TYR A 94 25.21 -10.83 -45.74
N VAL A 95 25.35 -12.16 -45.80
CA VAL A 95 26.42 -12.87 -46.53
C VAL A 95 25.85 -13.48 -47.78
#